data_AF-A0A4Q8UGW3-F1
#
_entry.id   AF-A0A4Q8UGW3-F1
#
_cell.length_a   1.000
_cell.length_b   1.000
_cell.length_c   1.000
_cell.angle_alpha   90.00
_cell.angle_beta   90.00
_cell.angle_gamma   90.00
#
_symmetry.space_group_name_H-M   'P 1'
#
loop_
_entity.id
_entity.type
_entity.pdbx_description
1 polymer ?
#
loop_
_entity_poly.entity_id
_entity_poly.type
_entity_poly.pdbx_seq_one_letter_code
_entity_poly.pdbx_strand_id
1 'polypeptide(L)'
;MKKALSILFVYLVSLATLANEPLHESELRELTQRFIEAKNQRQQPDSTPKDVDYFLSFLADEFKDEHVKFKEHAKGQPSHMDEPVEYTAINIMSLEFNDHGKIIHIRRHHGL
;
A
#
# COMPACT_ATOMS: atom_id res chain seq x y z
N MET A 1 24.02 15.07 -42.23
CA MET A 1 23.34 14.22 -41.22
C MET A 1 23.11 14.94 -39.89
N LYS A 2 24.12 15.55 -39.26
CA LYS A 2 23.96 16.24 -37.96
C LYS A 2 22.91 17.37 -37.94
N LYS A 3 22.84 18.19 -39.01
CA LYS A 3 21.83 19.26 -39.14
C LYS A 3 20.39 18.72 -39.28
N ALA A 4 20.22 17.60 -39.99
CA ALA A 4 18.93 16.93 -40.13
C ALA A 4 18.46 16.32 -38.79
N LEU A 5 19.40 15.79 -38.00
CA LEU A 5 19.12 15.25 -36.66
C LEU A 5 18.70 16.36 -35.68
N SER A 6 19.34 17.53 -35.72
CA SER A 6 18.92 18.68 -34.90
C SER A 6 17.53 19.20 -35.28
N ILE A 7 17.19 19.24 -36.58
CA ILE A 7 15.86 19.66 -37.03
C ILE A 7 14.79 18.66 -36.58
N LEU A 8 15.08 17.36 -36.65
CA LEU A 8 14.18 16.31 -36.16
C LEU A 8 13.96 16.40 -34.64
N PHE A 9 15.02 16.71 -33.89
CA PHE A 9 14.96 16.86 -32.44
C PHE A 9 14.08 18.06 -32.02
N VAL A 10 14.19 19.19 -32.72
CA VAL A 10 13.32 20.36 -32.48
C VAL A 10 11.86 20.05 -32.82
N TYR A 11 11.60 19.26 -33.86
CA TYR A 11 10.24 18.81 -34.20
C TYR A 11 9.65 17.89 -33.11
N LEU A 12 10.44 16.95 -32.57
CA LEU A 12 10.01 16.03 -31.52
C LEU A 12 9.67 16.74 -30.20
N VAL A 13 10.44 17.75 -29.81
CA VAL A 13 10.17 18.55 -28.59
C VAL A 13 8.88 19.37 -28.73
N SER A 14 8.53 19.80 -29.94
CA SER A 14 7.33 20.61 -30.23
C SER A 14 6.03 19.82 -30.05
N LEU A 15 6.07 18.48 -30.16
CA LEU A 15 4.92 17.60 -29.93
C LEU A 15 4.67 17.30 -28.44
N ALA A 16 5.64 17.60 -27.57
CA ALA A 16 5.56 17.27 -26.14
C ALA A 16 4.81 18.32 -25.29
N THR A 17 4.40 19.44 -25.89
CA THR A 17 3.73 20.55 -25.18
C THR A 17 2.20 20.57 -25.38
N LEU A 18 1.55 19.42 -25.34
CA LEU A 18 0.09 19.34 -25.19
C LEU A 18 -0.21 19.38 -23.68
N ALA A 19 -0.52 20.56 -23.16
CA ALA A 19 -1.05 20.69 -21.80
C ALA A 19 -2.43 20.03 -21.76
N ASN A 20 -2.65 19.14 -20.79
CA ASN A 20 -3.97 18.55 -20.58
C ASN A 20 -4.92 19.69 -20.15
N GLU A 21 -6.02 19.90 -20.88
CA GLU A 21 -7.00 20.92 -20.49
C GLU A 21 -7.55 20.61 -19.10
N PRO A 22 -7.82 21.63 -18.27
CA PRO A 22 -8.50 21.43 -17.00
C PRO A 22 -9.85 20.75 -17.24
N LEU A 23 -10.16 19.75 -16.42
CA LEU A 23 -11.40 18.99 -16.52
C LEU A 23 -12.61 19.92 -16.46
N HIS A 24 -13.55 19.68 -17.36
CA HIS A 24 -14.80 20.42 -17.39
C HIS A 24 -15.68 20.03 -16.20
N GLU A 25 -16.58 20.92 -15.79
CA GLU A 25 -17.43 20.72 -14.60
C GLU A 25 -18.24 19.41 -14.66
N SER A 26 -18.71 19.04 -15.85
CA SER A 26 -19.42 17.78 -16.09
C SER A 26 -18.57 16.55 -15.80
N GLU A 27 -17.28 16.58 -16.18
CA GLU A 27 -16.34 15.48 -15.94
C GLU A 27 -15.99 15.37 -14.46
N LEU A 28 -15.84 16.52 -13.78
CA LEU A 28 -15.64 16.57 -12.33
C LEU A 28 -16.85 15.99 -11.57
N ARG A 29 -18.07 16.28 -12.03
CA ARG A 29 -19.31 15.71 -11.47
C ARG A 29 -19.37 14.20 -11.67
N GLU A 30 -19.02 13.70 -12.84
CA GLU A 30 -18.95 12.27 -13.12
C GLU A 30 -17.92 11.56 -12.24
N LEU A 31 -16.71 12.12 -12.12
CA LEU A 31 -15.65 11.59 -11.26
C LEU A 31 -16.07 11.55 -9.79
N THR A 32 -16.75 12.59 -9.32
CA THR A 32 -17.27 12.67 -7.94
C THR A 32 -18.30 11.59 -7.69
N GLN A 33 -19.23 11.38 -8.63
CA GLN A 33 -20.26 10.36 -8.52
C GLN A 33 -19.65 8.96 -8.47
N ARG A 34 -18.70 8.66 -9.36
CA ARG A 34 -17.97 7.39 -9.37
C ARG A 34 -17.19 7.14 -8.10
N PHE A 35 -16.60 8.18 -7.52
CA PHE A 35 -15.90 8.09 -6.24
C PHE A 35 -16.87 7.73 -5.10
N ILE A 36 -18.02 8.40 -5.02
CA ILE A 36 -19.05 8.13 -4.00
C ILE A 36 -19.56 6.70 -4.13
N GLU A 37 -19.89 6.25 -5.34
CA GLU A 37 -20.34 4.88 -5.60
C GLU A 37 -19.29 3.84 -5.19
N ALA A 38 -18.03 4.05 -5.58
CA ALA A 38 -16.93 3.16 -5.18
C ALA A 38 -16.64 3.18 -3.67
N LYS A 39 -16.98 4.27 -2.96
CA LYS A 39 -16.89 4.34 -1.50
C LYS A 39 -18.03 3.58 -0.84
N ASN A 40 -19.26 3.79 -1.31
CA ASN A 40 -20.45 3.12 -0.79
C ASN A 40 -20.41 1.61 -1.05
N GLN A 41 -19.88 1.15 -2.19
CA GLN A 41 -19.69 -0.27 -2.48
C GLN A 41 -18.68 -0.98 -1.56
N ARG A 42 -17.75 -0.22 -0.95
CA ARG A 42 -16.78 -0.75 0.03
C ARG A 42 -17.28 -0.69 1.46
N GLN A 43 -18.37 0.03 1.72
CA GLN A 43 -19.03 0.03 3.02
C GLN A 43 -19.86 -1.24 3.13
N GLN A 44 -19.86 -1.88 4.29
CA GLN A 44 -20.77 -2.99 4.56
C GLN A 44 -22.20 -2.43 4.66
N PRO A 45 -23.08 -2.73 3.68
CA PRO A 45 -24.40 -2.09 3.59
C PRO A 45 -25.36 -2.56 4.68
N ASP A 46 -25.02 -3.65 5.37
CA ASP A 46 -25.75 -4.31 6.44
C ASP A 46 -25.12 -4.09 7.82
N SER A 47 -24.14 -3.19 7.94
CA SER A 47 -23.55 -2.85 9.24
C SER A 47 -24.61 -2.34 10.21
N THR A 48 -24.56 -2.90 11.41
CA THR A 48 -25.41 -2.56 12.55
C THR A 48 -24.60 -1.84 13.63
N PRO A 49 -25.25 -1.17 14.59
CA PRO A 49 -24.55 -0.62 15.75
C PRO A 49 -23.70 -1.65 16.51
N LYS A 50 -24.09 -2.94 16.51
CA LYS A 50 -23.31 -4.01 17.13
C LYS A 50 -21.96 -4.23 16.44
N ASP A 51 -21.87 -4.03 15.13
CA ASP A 51 -20.62 -4.16 14.38
C ASP A 51 -19.68 -2.99 14.72
N VAL A 52 -20.23 -1.81 14.99
CA VAL A 52 -19.48 -0.67 15.50
C VAL A 52 -18.97 -0.95 16.91
N ASP A 53 -19.82 -1.44 17.81
CA ASP A 53 -19.42 -1.78 19.18
C ASP A 53 -18.34 -2.87 19.22
N TYR A 54 -18.45 -3.89 18.35
CA TYR A 54 -17.44 -4.94 18.17
C TYR A 54 -16.12 -4.39 17.60
N PHE A 55 -16.18 -3.46 16.65
CA PHE A 55 -14.97 -2.81 16.13
C PHE A 55 -14.30 -1.92 17.19
N LEU A 56 -15.10 -1.19 17.96
CA LEU A 56 -14.62 -0.35 19.05
C LEU A 56 -14.07 -1.17 20.21
N SER A 57 -14.58 -2.37 20.47
CA SER A 57 -14.02 -3.27 21.49
C SER A 57 -12.60 -3.69 21.15
N PHE A 58 -12.27 -3.88 19.86
CA PHE A 58 -10.87 -4.07 19.47
C PHE A 58 -10.01 -2.86 19.82
N LEU A 59 -10.52 -1.64 19.85
CA LEU A 59 -9.72 -0.46 20.23
C LEU A 59 -9.68 -0.25 21.75
N ALA A 60 -10.63 -0.81 22.47
CA ALA A 60 -10.83 -0.62 23.91
C ALA A 60 -10.22 -1.74 24.76
N ASP A 61 -10.09 -2.95 24.22
CA ASP A 61 -9.30 -4.00 24.86
C ASP A 61 -7.84 -3.53 24.88
N GLU A 62 -7.26 -3.41 26.08
CA GLU A 62 -5.85 -3.15 26.26
C GLU A 62 -5.06 -4.31 25.63
N PHE A 63 -4.70 -4.17 24.35
CA PHE A 63 -3.76 -5.09 23.74
C PHE A 63 -2.49 -5.03 24.56
N LYS A 64 -2.16 -6.14 25.20
CA LYS A 64 -0.83 -6.36 25.73
C LYS A 64 0.07 -6.70 24.55
N ASP A 65 0.32 -5.71 23.69
CA ASP A 65 1.18 -5.83 22.53
C ASP A 65 2.63 -5.90 23.01
N GLU A 66 3.25 -7.06 22.83
CA GLU A 66 4.70 -7.18 22.99
C GLU A 66 5.37 -7.08 21.62
N HIS A 67 6.20 -6.05 21.45
CA HIS A 67 7.01 -5.88 20.24
C HIS A 67 8.38 -6.52 20.44
N VAL A 68 8.65 -7.57 19.68
CA VAL A 68 9.95 -8.25 19.67
C VAL A 68 10.74 -7.79 18.44
N LYS A 69 11.90 -7.16 18.68
CA LYS A 69 12.87 -6.87 17.62
C LYS A 69 13.69 -8.12 17.33
N PHE A 70 13.79 -8.52 16.07
CA PHE A 70 14.63 -9.64 15.67
C PHE A 70 15.37 -9.34 14.36
N LYS A 71 16.52 -9.99 14.18
CA LYS A 71 17.34 -9.88 12.98
C LYS A 71 17.12 -11.13 12.15
N GLU A 72 16.63 -10.97 10.93
CA GLU A 72 16.48 -12.06 9.97
C GLU A 72 17.65 -12.09 8.99
N HIS A 73 18.08 -13.30 8.67
CA HIS A 73 19.13 -13.58 7.71
C HIS A 73 18.59 -14.65 6.75
N ALA A 74 18.53 -14.32 5.46
CA ALA A 74 18.11 -15.25 4.42
C ALA A 74 19.19 -15.32 3.33
N LYS A 75 19.45 -16.53 2.84
CA LYS A 75 20.30 -16.77 1.67
C LYS A 75 19.52 -17.64 0.70
N GLY A 76 19.39 -17.21 -0.54
CA GLY A 76 18.69 -17.94 -1.58
C GLY A 76 19.31 -17.70 -2.93
N GLN A 77 19.33 -18.72 -3.79
CA GLN A 77 19.75 -18.59 -5.18
C GLN A 77 18.53 -18.78 -6.08
N PRO A 78 17.92 -17.70 -6.59
CA PRO A 78 16.86 -17.81 -7.58
C PRO A 78 17.34 -18.57 -8.81
N SER A 79 16.45 -19.35 -9.44
CA SER A 79 16.79 -20.19 -10.59
C SER A 79 17.34 -19.45 -11.81
N HIS A 80 17.14 -18.13 -11.87
CA HIS A 80 17.60 -17.25 -12.94
C HIS A 80 18.82 -16.40 -12.55
N MET A 81 19.45 -16.69 -11.41
CA MET A 81 20.67 -16.01 -10.95
C MET A 81 21.82 -16.99 -10.76
N ASP A 82 22.98 -16.64 -11.32
CA ASP A 82 24.21 -17.44 -11.22
C ASP A 82 24.83 -17.36 -9.82
N GLU A 83 24.50 -16.32 -9.04
CA GLU A 83 25.00 -16.11 -7.68
C GLU A 83 23.85 -16.09 -6.65
N PRO A 84 24.09 -16.56 -5.41
CA PRO A 84 23.12 -16.49 -4.34
C PRO A 84 22.96 -15.05 -3.82
N VAL A 85 21.71 -14.69 -3.54
CA VAL A 85 21.36 -13.43 -2.86
C VAL A 85 21.35 -13.67 -1.36
N GLU A 86 22.07 -12.82 -0.64
CA GLU A 86 22.01 -12.74 0.82
C GLU A 86 21.22 -11.50 1.23
N TYR A 87 20.33 -11.68 2.20
CA TYR A 87 19.45 -10.66 2.71
C TYR A 87 19.52 -10.66 4.23
N THR A 88 19.70 -9.48 4.81
CA THR A 88 19.68 -9.25 6.25
C THR A 88 18.75 -8.09 6.53
N ALA A 89 17.77 -8.29 7.39
CA ALA A 89 16.89 -7.21 7.84
C ALA A 89 16.62 -7.28 9.33
N ILE A 90 16.33 -6.12 9.91
CA ILE A 90 15.79 -6.02 11.27
C ILE A 90 14.29 -5.90 11.10
N ASN A 91 13.53 -6.75 11.77
CA ASN A 91 12.08 -6.68 11.77
C ASN A 91 11.54 -6.52 13.18
N ILE A 92 10.31 -6.00 13.24
CA ILE A 92 9.54 -5.94 14.46
C ILE A 92 8.39 -6.93 14.32
N MET A 93 8.27 -7.84 15.28
CA MET A 93 7.13 -8.73 15.41
C MET A 93 6.26 -8.25 16.56
N SER A 94 4.98 -8.04 16.29
CA SER A 94 3.97 -7.74 17.31
C SER A 94 3.23 -9.03 17.64
N LEU A 95 3.18 -9.37 18.93
CA LEU A 95 2.45 -10.52 19.46
C LEU A 95 1.25 -10.02 20.27
N GLU A 96 0.06 -10.46 19.89
CA GLU A 96 -1.16 -10.22 20.67
C GLU A 96 -1.51 -11.48 21.46
N PHE A 97 -1.91 -11.29 22.72
CA PHE A 97 -2.30 -12.37 23.62
C PHE A 97 -3.76 -12.25 24.02
N ASN A 98 -4.43 -13.38 24.27
CA ASN A 98 -5.73 -13.38 24.94
C ASN A 98 -5.58 -13.30 26.47
N ASP A 99 -6.72 -13.24 27.17
CA ASP A 99 -6.79 -13.18 28.65
C ASP A 99 -6.15 -14.38 29.37
N HIS A 100 -5.91 -15.49 28.66
CA HIS A 100 -5.21 -16.67 29.17
C HIS A 100 -3.70 -16.65 28.89
N GLY A 101 -3.17 -15.56 28.33
CA GLY A 101 -1.77 -15.41 27.95
C GLY A 101 -1.35 -16.25 26.74
N LYS A 102 -2.30 -16.70 25.91
CA LYS A 102 -2.00 -17.42 24.65
C LYS A 102 -1.94 -16.44 23.49
N ILE A 103 -0.95 -16.62 22.61
CA ILE A 103 -0.82 -15.83 21.39
C ILE A 103 -2.04 -16.06 20.49
N ILE A 104 -2.68 -14.99 20.06
CA ILE A 104 -3.82 -15.00 19.13
C ILE A 104 -3.47 -14.39 17.78
N HIS A 105 -2.57 -13.40 17.73
CA HIS A 105 -2.08 -12.83 16.48
C HIS A 105 -0.56 -12.64 16.50
N ILE A 106 0.04 -12.86 15.32
CA ILE A 106 1.46 -12.59 15.04
C ILE A 106 1.50 -11.68 13.82
N ARG A 107 1.96 -10.44 13.99
CA ARG A 107 2.11 -9.46 12.90
C ARG A 107 3.59 -9.17 12.69
N ARG A 108 4.07 -9.32 11.46
CA ARG A 108 5.44 -8.93 11.07
C ARG A 108 5.41 -7.57 10.40
N HIS A 109 6.21 -6.66 10.91
CA HIS A 109 6.42 -5.34 10.33
C HIS A 109 7.83 -5.29 9.77
N HIS A 110 7.92 -4.97 8.47
CA HIS A 110 9.20 -4.71 7.84
C HIS A 110 9.87 -3.53 8.53
N GLY A 111 11.07 -3.74 9.08
CA GLY A 111 11.88 -2.65 9.58
C GLY A 111 12.51 -1.89 8.41
N LEU A 112 12.67 -0.58 8.59
CA LEU A 112 13.46 0.28 7.70
C LEU A 112 14.95 -0.07 7.76
#